data_AF-A0A358MNR0-F1
#
_entry.id   AF-A0A358MNR0-F1
#
_cell.length_a   1.000
_cell.length_b   1.000
_cell.length_c   1.000
_cell.angle_alpha   90.00
_cell.angle_beta   90.00
_cell.angle_gamma   90.00
#
_symmetry.space_group_name_H-M   'P 1'
#
loop_
_entity.id
_entity.type
_entity.pdbx_description
1 polymer ?
#
loop_
_entity_poly.entity_id
_entity_poly.type
_entity_poly.pdbx_seq_one_letter_code
_entity_poly.pdbx_strand_id
1 'polypeptide(L)' 'MTKLAAVTLPLTALKCLYESVRGKKIVCEIDVDALKGVNEPNTLDEMIAEARLEYFTGKTRVFTDTKKLLSFLNS' A
#
# COMPACT_ATOMS: atom_id res chain seq x y z
N MET A 1 12.32 -22.40 -5.10
CA MET A 1 12.01 -21.06 -5.63
C MET A 1 10.79 -20.56 -4.88
N THR A 2 10.92 -19.52 -4.05
CA THR A 2 9.77 -18.87 -3.41
C THR A 2 9.04 -18.06 -4.49
N LYS A 3 7.80 -18.47 -4.81
CA LYS A 3 6.93 -17.73 -5.72
C LYS A 3 6.59 -16.42 -5.02
N LEU A 4 6.98 -15.29 -5.61
CA LEU A 4 6.63 -13.98 -5.07
C LEU A 4 5.11 -13.91 -4.94
N ALA A 5 4.61 -13.58 -3.74
CA ALA A 5 3.21 -13.26 -3.56
C ALA A 5 2.90 -12.05 -4.44
N ALA A 6 2.06 -12.25 -5.44
CA ALA A 6 1.63 -11.21 -6.36
C ALA A 6 0.18 -10.91 -6.05
N VAL A 7 -0.15 -9.64 -5.84
CA VAL A 7 -1.52 -9.19 -5.61
C VAL A 7 -1.98 -8.38 -6.79
N THR A 8 -3.16 -8.73 -7.27
CA THR A 8 -3.80 -8.02 -8.37
C THR A 8 -4.50 -6.81 -7.79
N LEU A 9 -4.08 -5.62 -8.22
CA LEU A 9 -4.69 -4.35 -7.87
C LEU A 9 -5.49 -3.85 -9.09
N PRO A 10 -6.82 -4.01 -9.13
CA PRO A 10 -7.63 -3.38 -10.17
C PRO A 10 -7.45 -1.87 -10.10
N LEU A 11 -7.17 -1.21 -11.21
CA LEU A 11 -7.05 0.26 -11.24
C LEU A 11 -8.33 0.96 -10.76
N THR A 12 -9.48 0.31 -10.92
CA THR A 12 -10.78 0.79 -10.42
C THR A 12 -10.90 0.73 -8.90
N ALA A 13 -10.08 -0.06 -8.22
CA ALA A 13 -10.02 -0.14 -6.75
C ALA A 13 -9.02 0.86 -6.14
N LEU A 14 -8.27 1.58 -6.98
CA LEU A 14 -7.30 2.58 -6.57
C LEU A 14 -7.89 3.98 -6.77
N LYS A 15 -7.95 4.77 -5.70
CA LYS A 15 -8.24 6.20 -5.78
C LYS A 15 -6.94 6.97 -5.60
N CYS A 16 -6.47 7.62 -6.66
CA CYS A 16 -5.28 8.47 -6.56
C CYS A 16 -5.56 9.65 -5.63
N LEU A 17 -4.74 9.79 -4.58
CA LEU A 17 -4.83 10.89 -3.62
C LEU A 17 -3.79 11.97 -3.90
N TYR A 18 -2.61 11.57 -4.36
CA TYR A 18 -1.52 12.49 -4.62
C TYR A 18 -0.57 11.90 -5.66
N GLU A 19 -0.23 12.73 -6.64
CA GLU A 19 0.83 12.44 -7.61
C GLU A 19 1.97 13.43 -7.36
N SER A 20 3.17 12.91 -7.14
CA SER A 20 4.33 13.79 -6.99
C SER A 20 4.77 14.28 -8.37
N VAL A 21 4.76 15.61 -8.56
CA VAL A 21 5.17 16.24 -9.82
C VAL A 21 6.68 16.06 -10.08
N ARG A 22 7.48 15.78 -9.03
CA ARG A 22 8.94 15.65 -9.10
C ARG A 22 9.44 14.23 -8.88
N GLY A 23 8.78 13.46 -8.02
CA GLY A 23 9.12 12.07 -7.75
C GLY A 23 8.21 11.18 -8.58
N LYS A 24 8.74 10.13 -9.21
CA LYS A 24 7.95 9.09 -9.90
C LYS A 24 7.14 8.24 -8.89
N LYS A 25 6.37 8.89 -8.02
CA LYS A 25 5.68 8.32 -6.85
C LYS A 25 4.24 8.80 -6.83
N ILE A 26 3.34 7.87 -6.52
CA ILE A 26 1.90 8.07 -6.46
C ILE A 26 1.42 7.54 -5.12
N VAL A 27 0.53 8.28 -4.46
CA VAL A 27 -0.18 7.84 -3.25
C VAL A 27 -1.61 7.53 -3.65
N CYS A 28 -2.05 6.30 -3.39
CA CYS A 28 -3.40 5.84 -3.68
C CYS A 28 -4.06 5.36 -2.39
N GLU A 29 -5.35 5.65 -2.25
CA GLU A 29 -6.26 4.98 -1.34
C GLU A 29 -6.73 3.69 -2.01
N ILE A 30 -6.81 2.62 -1.23
CA ILE A 30 -7.26 1.31 -1.73
C ILE A 30 -8.35 0.79 -0.78
N ASP A 31 -9.47 0.39 -1.36
CA ASP A 31 -10.51 -0.33 -0.64
C ASP A 31 -10.07 -1.79 -0.43
N VAL A 32 -9.80 -2.14 0.82
CA VAL A 32 -9.33 -3.47 1.22
C VAL A 32 -10.41 -4.53 1.05
N ASP A 33 -11.69 -4.18 1.21
CA ASP A 33 -12.79 -5.13 1.05
C ASP A 33 -13.04 -5.42 -0.43
N ALA A 34 -12.94 -4.40 -1.29
CA ALA A 34 -12.95 -4.58 -2.74
C ALA A 34 -11.77 -5.45 -3.22
N LEU A 35 -10.58 -5.27 -2.64
CA LEU A 35 -9.40 -6.09 -2.96
C LEU A 35 -9.56 -7.55 -2.58
N LYS A 36 -10.20 -7.84 -1.43
CA LYS A 36 -10.47 -9.22 -0.98
C LYS A 36 -11.39 -9.96 -1.94
N GLY A 37 -12.28 -9.26 -2.64
CA GLY A 37 -13.18 -9.86 -3.62
C GLY A 37 -12.51 -10.30 -4.93
N VAL A 38 -11.30 -9.81 -5.22
CA VAL A 38 -10.60 -10.03 -6.51
C VAL A 38 -9.28 -10.79 -6.38
N ASN A 39 -8.85 -11.11 -5.15
CA ASN A 39 -7.63 -11.86 -4.88
C ASN A 39 -7.96 -13.17 -4.15
N GLU A 40 -7.10 -14.17 -4.27
CA GLU A 40 -7.27 -15.44 -3.58
C GLU A 40 -7.35 -15.23 -2.06
N PRO A 41 -8.19 -16.02 -1.35
CA PRO A 41 -8.23 -16.01 0.11
C PRO A 41 -6.80 -16.19 0.68
N ASN A 42 -6.47 -15.42 1.71
CA ASN A 42 -5.16 -15.34 2.40
C ASN A 42 -4.08 -14.45 1.76
N THR A 43 -4.14 -14.11 0.48
CA THR A 43 -3.07 -13.30 -0.17
C THR A 43 -2.93 -11.89 0.43
N LEU A 44 -4.05 -11.27 0.81
CA LEU A 44 -4.05 -9.95 1.43
C LEU A 44 -3.67 -9.98 2.90
N ASP A 45 -4.06 -11.03 3.63
CA ASP A 45 -3.68 -11.18 5.03
C ASP A 45 -2.17 -11.41 5.16
N GLU A 46 -1.58 -12.16 4.23
CA GLU A 46 -0.12 -12.31 4.09
C GLU A 46 0.56 -10.97 3.78
N MET A 47 0.05 -10.18 2.82
CA MET A 47 0.57 -8.83 2.54
C MET A 47 0.49 -7.91 3.77
N ILE A 48 -0.63 -7.91 4.49
CA ILE A 48 -0.81 -7.08 5.68
C ILE A 48 0.16 -7.54 6.77
N ALA A 49 0.35 -8.85 6.94
CA ALA A 49 1.29 -9.41 7.90
C ALA A 49 2.74 -9.02 7.55
N GLU A 50 3.12 -9.07 6.27
CA GLU A 50 4.44 -8.65 5.80
C GLU A 50 4.65 -7.15 5.99
N ALA A 51 3.68 -6.31 5.62
CA ALA A 51 3.74 -4.87 5.84
C ALA A 51 3.88 -4.51 7.34
N ARG A 52 3.22 -5.26 8.23
CA ARG A 52 3.37 -5.12 9.69
C ARG A 52 4.76 -5.54 10.17
N LEU A 53 5.33 -6.61 9.62
CA LEU A 53 6.71 -7.02 9.91
C LEU A 53 7.73 -5.99 9.42
N GLU A 54 7.55 -5.42 8.23
CA GLU A 54 8.39 -4.34 7.72
C GLU A 54 8.32 -3.09 8.58
N TYR A 55 7.13 -2.75 9.08
CA TYR A 55 6.96 -1.64 10.01
C TYR A 55 7.69 -1.91 11.33
N PHE A 56 7.54 -3.12 11.89
CA PHE A 56 8.23 -3.51 13.13
C PHE A 56 9.75 -3.50 12.98
N THR A 57 10.26 -3.87 11.80
CA THR A 57 11.69 -3.85 11.48
C THR A 57 12.21 -2.46 11.07
N GLY A 58 11.35 -1.43 11.07
CA GLY A 58 11.70 -0.04 10.75
C GLY A 58 11.98 0.22 9.27
N LYS A 59 11.69 -0.74 8.38
CA LYS A 59 11.85 -0.60 6.92
C LYS A 59 10.77 0.28 6.30
N THR A 60 9.58 0.30 6.88
CA THR A 60 8.45 1.12 6.44
C THR A 60 7.95 2.01 7.56
N ARG A 61 7.33 3.14 7.19
CA ARG A 61 6.83 4.15 8.14
C ARG A 61 5.31 4.24 8.02
N VAL A 62 4.64 4.16 9.16
CA VAL A 62 3.19 4.36 9.24
C VAL A 62 2.91 5.82 9.59
N PHE A 63 1.96 6.42 8.87
CA PHE A 63 1.42 7.74 9.17
C PHE A 63 -0.06 7.59 9.46
N THR A 64 -0.49 8.00 10.65
CA THR A 64 -1.90 8.02 11.05
C THR A 64 -2.61 9.31 10.63
N ASP A 65 -1.88 10.25 10.06
CA ASP A 65 -2.36 11.56 9.62
C ASP A 65 -1.85 11.84 8.20
N THR A 66 -2.79 12.06 7.28
CA THR A 66 -2.50 12.36 5.88
C THR A 66 -1.62 13.60 5.72
N LYS A 67 -1.76 14.63 6.57
CA LYS A 67 -0.89 15.82 6.54
C LYS A 67 0.55 15.48 6.89
N LYS A 68 0.76 14.56 7.85
CA LYS A 68 2.10 14.09 8.22
C LYS A 68 2.74 13.27 7.10
N LEU A 69 1.95 12.42 6.43
CA LEU A 69 2.39 11.70 5.23
C LEU A 69 2.81 12.68 4.13
N LEU A 70 1.96 13.64 3.79
CA LEU A 70 2.23 14.61 2.73
C LEU A 70 3.46 15.49 3.05
N SER A 71 3.63 15.90 4.31
CA SER A 71 4.82 16.64 4.76
C SER A 71 6.10 15.83 4.52
N PHE A 72 6.12 14.55 4.92
CA PHE A 72 7.26 13.65 4.69
C PHE A 72 7.56 13.42 3.20
N LEU A 73 6.53 13.38 2.35
CA LEU A 73 6.72 13.17 0.90
C LEU A 73 7.27 14.42 0.19
N ASN A 74 7.10 15.60 0.78
CA ASN A 74 7.51 16.88 0.19
C ASN A 74 8.83 17.42 0.77
N SER A 75 9.34 16.82 1.85
CA SER A 75 10.68 17.08 2.40
C SER A 75 11.76 16.37 1.61
#